data_AF-A0A3S4RJM0-F1
#
_entry.id   AF-A0A3S4RJM0-F1
#
_cell.length_a   1.000
_cell.length_b   1.000
_cell.length_c   1.000
_cell.angle_alpha   90.00
_cell.angle_beta   90.00
_cell.angle_gamma   90.00
#
_symmetry.space_group_name_H-M   'P 1'
#
loop_
_entity.id
_entity.type
_entity.pdbx_description
1 polymer ?
#
loop_
_entity_poly.entity_id
_entity_poly.type
_entity_poly.pdbx_seq_one_letter_code
_entity_poly.pdbx_strand_id
1 'polypeptide(L)'
;MCDNNLCIDYSLRCDGLTDCTDGRDEHNCTCSDENEFKCENGDCQEREVRCDGVIDCLDGSDEWSCVRVDENGVVQLINPATNRWSPLCSTSNFTKKDADSICNRMGFESSLNYSSIIVEIGNTTDWAIYTHNIGVHLFSPNCSSIAAQTVACKTYECSVKVDTETKVGTSNEIQSIAKLKSKNSSKECLAQIISPLWLLASADCLRYS
;
A
#
# COMPACT_ATOMS: atom_id res chain seq x y z
N MET A 1 29.07 3.19 -12.47
CA MET A 1 29.84 4.31 -13.05
C MET A 1 28.93 5.52 -13.06
N CYS A 2 29.24 6.54 -12.25
CA CYS A 2 28.44 7.76 -12.10
C CYS A 2 28.53 8.65 -13.37
N ASP A 3 27.65 9.65 -13.56
CA ASP A 3 27.72 10.53 -14.76
C ASP A 3 29.04 11.32 -14.87
N ASN A 4 29.74 11.54 -13.76
CA ASN A 4 31.04 12.24 -13.72
C ASN A 4 32.26 11.34 -13.94
N ASN A 5 32.10 10.13 -14.53
CA ASN A 5 33.14 9.10 -14.61
C ASN A 5 33.70 8.67 -13.23
N LEU A 6 32.97 8.94 -12.16
CA LEU A 6 33.32 8.44 -10.83
C LEU A 6 33.05 6.92 -10.81
N CYS A 7 34.09 6.17 -10.45
CA CYS A 7 33.98 4.74 -10.18
C CYS A 7 33.78 4.57 -8.68
N ILE A 8 32.58 4.15 -8.31
CA ILE A 8 32.28 3.60 -6.99
C ILE A 8 32.47 2.09 -7.04
N ASP A 9 32.68 1.46 -5.88
CA ASP A 9 32.71 0.01 -5.78
C ASP A 9 31.37 -0.58 -6.25
N TYR A 10 31.40 -1.80 -6.78
CA TYR A 10 30.17 -2.49 -7.16
C TYR A 10 29.25 -2.71 -5.95
N SER A 11 29.81 -2.88 -4.75
CA SER A 11 29.06 -3.02 -3.50
C SER A 11 28.33 -1.75 -3.06
N LEU A 12 28.71 -0.58 -3.58
CA LEU A 12 28.12 0.73 -3.28
C LEU A 12 26.99 1.09 -4.27
N ARG A 13 26.61 0.16 -5.13
CA ARG A 13 25.48 0.36 -6.03
C ARG A 13 24.26 -0.28 -5.39
N CYS A 14 23.20 0.50 -5.19
CA CYS A 14 21.97 0.05 -4.56
C CYS A 14 22.16 -0.34 -3.09
N ASP A 15 23.06 0.35 -2.38
CA ASP A 15 23.33 0.10 -0.97
C ASP A 15 22.51 1.01 -0.03
N GLY A 16 21.59 1.79 -0.60
CA GLY A 16 20.74 2.74 0.10
C GLY A 16 21.43 4.07 0.42
N LEU A 17 22.70 4.23 0.02
CA LEU A 17 23.46 5.47 0.20
C LEU A 17 23.72 6.12 -1.15
N THR A 18 23.60 7.45 -1.17
CA THR A 18 23.96 8.23 -2.35
C THR A 18 25.47 8.43 -2.38
N ASP A 19 26.20 7.52 -3.04
CA ASP A 19 27.65 7.61 -3.25
C ASP A 19 28.01 8.31 -4.57
N CYS A 20 27.16 8.23 -5.58
CA CYS A 20 27.27 9.08 -6.76
C CYS A 20 26.73 10.49 -6.45
N THR A 21 27.41 11.52 -6.97
CA THR A 21 26.96 12.93 -6.85
C THR A 21 25.60 13.21 -7.46
N ASP A 22 25.14 12.34 -8.37
CA ASP A 22 23.83 12.40 -9.05
C ASP A 22 22.81 11.40 -8.45
N GLY A 23 23.21 10.59 -7.46
CA GLY A 23 22.41 9.53 -6.84
C GLY A 23 22.07 8.36 -7.76
N ARG A 24 22.67 8.26 -8.95
CA ARG A 24 22.26 7.27 -9.97
C ARG A 24 22.62 5.84 -9.61
N ASP A 25 23.61 5.67 -8.74
CA ASP A 25 23.96 4.41 -8.10
C ASP A 25 22.75 3.76 -7.44
N GLU A 26 21.86 4.59 -6.90
CA GLU A 26 20.59 4.18 -6.27
C GLU A 26 19.40 4.22 -7.23
N HIS A 27 19.63 4.47 -8.53
CA HIS A 27 18.57 4.46 -9.55
C HIS A 27 18.60 3.20 -10.40
N ASN A 28 17.41 2.70 -10.72
CA ASN A 28 17.22 1.52 -11.58
C ASN A 28 17.95 0.27 -11.07
N CYS A 29 17.95 0.09 -9.75
CA CYS A 29 18.34 -1.13 -9.08
C CYS A 29 17.40 -2.26 -9.50
N THR A 30 17.94 -3.27 -10.17
CA THR A 30 17.31 -4.58 -10.29
C THR A 30 17.81 -5.39 -9.11
N CYS A 31 16.92 -5.67 -8.16
CA CYS A 31 17.21 -6.58 -7.07
C CYS A 31 17.71 -7.90 -7.67
N SER A 32 18.91 -8.27 -7.26
CA SER A 32 19.73 -9.29 -7.93
C SER A 32 19.38 -10.69 -7.44
N ASP A 33 18.76 -10.78 -6.26
CA ASP A 33 18.35 -12.03 -5.65
C ASP A 33 16.86 -12.31 -5.88
N GLU A 34 16.55 -13.58 -6.16
CA GLU A 34 15.19 -14.09 -6.12
C GLU A 34 14.59 -14.04 -4.72
N ASN A 35 15.29 -13.59 -3.67
CA ASN A 35 14.79 -13.38 -2.29
C ASN A 35 14.69 -11.91 -1.86
N GLU A 36 14.84 -10.96 -2.78
CA GLU A 36 14.72 -9.54 -2.46
C GLU A 36 13.31 -8.99 -2.79
N PHE A 37 12.90 -7.96 -2.06
CA PHE A 37 11.77 -7.08 -2.33
C PHE A 37 12.29 -5.70 -2.71
N LYS A 38 11.72 -5.11 -3.77
CA LYS A 38 12.09 -3.77 -4.22
C LYS A 38 11.15 -2.74 -3.62
N CYS A 39 11.69 -1.84 -2.80
CA CYS A 39 11.00 -0.66 -2.30
C CYS A 39 10.64 0.31 -3.45
N GLU A 40 9.64 1.16 -3.26
CA GLU A 40 9.20 2.14 -4.27
C GLU A 40 10.27 3.23 -4.53
N ASN A 41 11.09 3.55 -3.54
CA ASN A 41 12.25 4.43 -3.69
C ASN A 41 13.39 3.83 -4.55
N GLY A 42 13.36 2.52 -4.80
CA GLY A 42 14.38 1.81 -5.58
C GLY A 42 15.28 0.88 -4.77
N ASP A 43 15.26 0.97 -3.44
CA ASP A 43 16.08 0.12 -2.55
C ASP A 43 15.64 -1.35 -2.63
N CYS A 44 16.56 -2.26 -2.38
CA CYS A 44 16.28 -3.69 -2.28
C CYS A 44 16.45 -4.13 -0.83
N GLN A 45 15.39 -4.71 -0.28
CA GLN A 45 15.36 -5.27 1.06
C GLN A 45 15.13 -6.78 1.00
N GLU A 46 15.40 -7.47 2.10
CA GLU A 46 15.03 -8.89 2.24
C GLU A 46 13.52 -9.06 2.04
N ARG A 47 13.08 -10.12 1.35
CA ARG A 47 11.65 -10.29 1.09
C ARG A 47 10.84 -10.43 2.38
N GLU A 48 11.46 -10.98 3.41
CA GLU A 48 10.87 -11.24 4.72
C GLU A 48 10.44 -9.96 5.44
N VAL A 49 11.07 -8.80 5.15
CA VAL A 49 10.70 -7.53 5.78
C VAL A 49 9.44 -6.91 5.17
N ARG A 50 9.00 -7.38 4.01
CA ARG A 50 7.75 -6.90 3.42
C ARG A 50 6.60 -7.25 4.34
N CYS A 51 5.80 -6.27 4.75
CA CYS A 51 4.59 -6.49 5.56
C CYS A 51 4.85 -7.20 6.90
N ASP A 52 5.98 -6.92 7.54
CA ASP A 52 6.36 -7.46 8.84
C ASP A 52 5.97 -6.54 10.02
N GLY A 53 5.51 -5.32 9.71
CA GLY A 53 5.09 -4.31 10.68
C GLY A 53 6.16 -3.29 11.04
N VAL A 54 7.36 -3.40 10.49
CA VAL A 54 8.50 -2.51 10.68
C VAL A 54 8.70 -1.72 9.40
N ILE A 55 9.17 -0.48 9.52
CA ILE A 55 9.52 0.34 8.36
C ILE A 55 11.01 0.12 8.11
N ASP A 56 11.33 -0.70 7.12
CA ASP A 56 12.69 -1.03 6.70
C ASP A 56 13.08 -0.29 5.41
N CYS A 57 12.13 -0.05 4.50
CA CYS A 57 12.38 0.85 3.38
C CYS A 57 12.45 2.30 3.88
N LEU A 58 13.32 3.13 3.29
CA LEU A 58 13.42 4.56 3.64
C LEU A 58 12.12 5.34 3.39
N ASP A 59 11.30 4.87 2.45
CA ASP A 59 9.97 5.40 2.16
C ASP A 59 8.83 4.66 2.89
N GLY A 60 9.13 3.55 3.56
CA GLY A 60 8.16 2.67 4.24
C GLY A 60 7.27 1.86 3.29
N SER A 61 7.69 1.71 2.03
CA SER A 61 6.91 1.00 1.00
C SER A 61 6.81 -0.52 1.20
N ASP A 62 7.70 -1.10 2.00
CA ASP A 62 7.61 -2.46 2.51
C ASP A 62 6.32 -2.74 3.29
N GLU A 63 5.77 -1.72 3.95
CA GLU A 63 4.53 -1.81 4.74
C GLU A 63 3.27 -1.39 3.98
N TRP A 64 3.39 -1.12 2.68
CA TRP A 64 2.27 -0.68 1.84
C TRP A 64 1.59 -1.86 1.15
N SER A 65 0.27 -1.73 0.98
CA SER A 65 -0.54 -2.71 0.23
C SER A 65 -0.37 -4.16 0.70
N CYS A 66 -0.20 -4.38 2.00
CA CYS A 66 -0.12 -5.70 2.63
C CYS A 66 -1.46 -6.43 2.73
N VAL A 67 -2.55 -5.67 2.60
CA VAL A 67 -3.93 -6.14 2.66
C VAL A 67 -4.68 -5.69 1.42
N ARG A 68 -5.52 -6.57 0.89
CA ARG A 68 -6.50 -6.25 -0.16
C ARG A 68 -7.83 -6.93 0.10
N VAL A 69 -8.86 -6.46 -0.59
CA VAL A 69 -10.19 -7.03 -0.56
C VAL A 69 -10.64 -7.36 -1.98
N ASP A 70 -11.18 -8.56 -2.19
CA ASP A 70 -11.70 -8.98 -3.50
C ASP A 70 -13.14 -8.50 -3.76
N GLU A 71 -13.71 -8.87 -4.91
CA GLU A 71 -15.07 -8.49 -5.31
C GLU A 71 -16.17 -8.98 -4.35
N ASN A 72 -15.91 -10.03 -3.58
CA ASN A 72 -16.82 -10.60 -2.59
C ASN A 72 -16.58 -10.04 -1.18
N GLY A 73 -15.66 -9.09 -1.04
CA GLY A 73 -15.31 -8.52 0.25
C GLY A 73 -14.30 -9.37 1.03
N VAL A 74 -13.75 -10.46 0.47
CA VAL A 74 -12.81 -11.34 1.18
C VAL A 74 -11.49 -10.61 1.40
N VAL A 75 -11.08 -10.53 2.67
CA VAL A 75 -9.81 -9.94 3.07
C VAL A 75 -8.70 -10.93 2.74
N GLN A 76 -7.67 -10.45 2.03
CA GLN A 76 -6.49 -11.21 1.68
C GLN A 76 -5.24 -10.49 2.17
N LEU A 77 -4.30 -11.26 2.71
CA LEU A 77 -2.99 -10.80 3.16
C LEU A 77 -1.91 -11.41 2.29
N ILE A 78 -0.87 -10.64 2.00
CA ILE A 78 0.26 -11.14 1.23
C ILE A 78 1.23 -11.88 2.14
N ASN A 79 1.62 -13.10 1.75
CA ASN A 79 2.69 -13.83 2.38
C ASN A 79 4.02 -13.34 1.81
N PRO A 80 4.90 -12.72 2.62
CA PRO A 80 6.16 -12.18 2.14
C PRO A 80 7.02 -13.27 1.51
N ALA A 81 7.25 -14.38 2.21
CA ALA A 81 8.11 -15.48 1.74
C ALA A 81 7.69 -16.10 0.40
N THR A 82 6.39 -16.19 0.12
CA THR A 82 5.88 -16.82 -1.13
C THR A 82 5.38 -15.83 -2.17
N ASN A 83 5.24 -14.55 -1.80
CA ASN A 83 4.60 -13.50 -2.59
C ASN A 83 3.19 -13.88 -3.08
N ARG A 84 2.45 -14.66 -2.27
CA ARG A 84 1.08 -15.11 -2.57
C ARG A 84 0.06 -14.46 -1.66
N TRP A 85 -1.12 -14.22 -2.21
CA TRP A 85 -2.25 -13.70 -1.47
C TRP A 85 -3.05 -14.84 -0.84
N SER A 86 -3.22 -14.77 0.47
CA SER A 86 -3.91 -15.75 1.28
C SER A 86 -5.13 -15.12 1.93
N PRO A 87 -6.32 -15.76 1.86
CA PRO A 87 -7.50 -15.24 2.52
C PRO A 87 -7.34 -15.30 4.04
N LEU A 88 -7.86 -14.28 4.71
CA LEU A 88 -7.86 -14.17 6.16
C LEU A 88 -8.86 -15.16 6.76
N CYS A 89 -8.38 -16.11 7.57
CA CYS A 89 -9.21 -17.06 8.29
C CYS A 89 -10.19 -16.34 9.24
N SER A 90 -11.47 -16.68 9.13
CA SER A 90 -12.55 -16.15 9.97
C SER A 90 -12.35 -16.60 11.42
N THR A 91 -12.46 -15.64 12.35
CA THR A 91 -12.33 -15.87 13.79
C THR A 91 -13.42 -15.12 14.57
N SER A 92 -13.89 -15.70 15.68
CA SER A 92 -14.87 -15.05 16.56
C SER A 92 -14.34 -13.79 17.25
N ASN A 93 -13.02 -13.61 17.29
CA ASN A 93 -12.39 -12.44 17.89
C ASN A 93 -12.26 -11.26 16.92
N PHE A 94 -12.72 -11.39 15.68
CA PHE A 94 -12.67 -10.30 14.71
C PHE A 94 -13.72 -9.23 15.06
N THR A 95 -13.24 -8.03 15.35
CA THR A 95 -14.08 -6.93 15.82
C THR A 95 -14.31 -5.88 14.75
N LYS A 96 -15.28 -4.98 14.99
CA LYS A 96 -15.45 -3.78 14.18
C LYS A 96 -14.16 -2.95 14.08
N LYS A 97 -13.35 -2.90 15.15
CA LYS A 97 -12.08 -2.16 15.15
C LYS A 97 -11.08 -2.76 14.16
N ASP A 98 -11.05 -4.08 14.02
CA ASP A 98 -10.19 -4.76 13.05
C ASP A 98 -10.66 -4.49 11.62
N ALA A 99 -11.98 -4.55 11.38
CA ALA A 99 -12.58 -4.18 10.10
C ALA A 99 -12.27 -2.72 9.72
N ASP A 100 -12.43 -1.78 10.66
CA ASP A 100 -12.11 -0.37 10.47
C ASP A 100 -10.60 -0.21 10.19
N SER A 101 -9.74 -0.91 10.92
CA SER A 101 -8.29 -0.88 10.68
C SER A 101 -7.89 -1.37 9.28
N ILE A 102 -8.53 -2.43 8.78
CA ILE A 102 -8.31 -2.94 7.42
C ILE A 102 -8.74 -1.89 6.39
N CYS A 103 -9.93 -1.29 6.57
CA CYS A 103 -10.41 -0.23 5.70
C CYS A 103 -9.48 1.00 5.71
N ASN A 104 -9.01 1.41 6.89
CA ASN A 104 -8.10 2.53 7.07
C ASN A 104 -6.74 2.28 6.41
N ARG A 105 -6.23 1.04 6.43
CA ARG A 105 -4.99 0.66 5.73
C ARG A 105 -5.15 0.65 4.22
N MET A 106 -6.34 0.35 3.73
CA MET A 106 -6.70 0.58 2.33
C MET A 106 -7.13 2.04 2.07
N GLY A 107 -6.99 2.92 3.07
CA GLY A 107 -7.27 4.37 3.13
C GLY A 107 -8.74 4.80 2.98
N PHE A 108 -9.68 3.88 3.19
CA PHE A 108 -11.09 4.23 3.44
C PHE A 108 -11.26 4.79 4.86
N GLU A 109 -12.38 5.48 5.11
CA GLU A 109 -12.66 6.11 6.41
C GLU A 109 -13.00 5.08 7.51
N SER A 110 -13.76 4.04 7.17
CA SER A 110 -14.22 3.01 8.10
C SER A 110 -14.83 1.81 7.37
N SER A 111 -15.14 0.75 8.12
CA SER A 111 -15.98 -0.36 7.65
C SER A 111 -17.48 -0.02 7.75
N LEU A 112 -18.23 -0.40 6.70
CA LEU A 112 -19.69 -0.40 6.70
C LEU A 112 -20.22 -1.64 7.42
N ASN A 113 -19.69 -2.81 7.06
CA ASN A 113 -19.98 -4.09 7.68
C ASN A 113 -18.80 -5.05 7.54
N TYR A 114 -18.86 -6.14 8.30
CA TYR A 114 -17.93 -7.25 8.22
C TYR A 114 -18.70 -8.54 8.48
N SER A 115 -18.34 -9.61 7.78
CA SER A 115 -18.95 -10.93 7.96
C SER A 115 -17.94 -12.03 7.65
N SER A 116 -18.38 -13.27 7.55
CA SER A 116 -17.54 -14.35 7.06
C SER A 116 -18.28 -15.17 6.03
N ILE A 117 -17.53 -15.72 5.09
CA ILE A 117 -18.05 -16.53 4.00
C ILE A 117 -17.20 -17.80 3.88
N ILE A 118 -17.83 -18.94 3.62
CA ILE A 118 -17.10 -20.18 3.35
C ILE A 118 -16.40 -20.03 1.99
N VAL A 119 -15.10 -20.31 1.95
CA VAL A 119 -14.30 -20.23 0.74
C VAL A 119 -13.71 -21.60 0.44
N GLU A 120 -13.89 -22.08 -0.78
CA GLU A 120 -13.17 -23.25 -1.27
C GLU A 120 -11.75 -22.84 -1.64
N ILE A 121 -10.79 -23.28 -0.83
CA ILE A 121 -9.38 -23.00 -1.04
C ILE A 121 -8.75 -24.19 -1.77
N GLY A 122 -8.04 -23.91 -2.87
CA GLY A 122 -7.26 -24.93 -3.56
C GLY A 122 -6.08 -25.42 -2.71
N ASN A 123 -5.53 -26.60 -3.00
CA ASN A 123 -4.44 -27.23 -2.22
C ASN A 123 -3.14 -26.41 -2.10
N THR A 124 -3.02 -25.24 -2.72
CA THR A 124 -1.76 -24.47 -2.86
C THR A 124 -1.78 -23.10 -2.17
N THR A 125 -2.83 -22.80 -1.41
CA THR A 125 -3.04 -21.50 -0.76
C THR A 125 -3.20 -21.70 0.74
N ASP A 126 -2.25 -21.17 1.50
CA ASP A 126 -2.36 -21.10 2.96
C ASP A 126 -3.43 -20.08 3.36
N TRP A 127 -3.93 -20.20 4.58
CA TRP A 127 -4.76 -19.21 5.24
C TRP A 127 -3.90 -18.22 6.01
N ALA A 128 -4.24 -16.95 5.91
CA ALA A 128 -3.66 -15.94 6.78
C ALA A 128 -4.39 -15.94 8.14
N ILE A 129 -3.63 -15.81 9.22
CA ILE A 129 -4.14 -15.72 10.59
C ILE A 129 -3.79 -14.32 11.10
N TYR A 130 -4.82 -13.53 11.36
CA TYR A 130 -4.67 -12.20 11.92
C TYR A 130 -4.35 -12.28 13.41
N THR A 131 -3.18 -11.78 13.79
CA THR A 131 -2.88 -11.41 15.16
C THR A 131 -3.23 -9.92 15.30
N HIS A 132 -3.78 -9.48 16.44
CA HIS A 132 -4.24 -8.09 16.62
C HIS A 132 -3.13 -7.02 16.49
N ASN A 133 -1.88 -7.42 16.22
CA ASN A 133 -0.76 -6.58 15.83
C ASN A 133 -0.55 -6.69 14.33
N ILE A 134 -0.90 -5.62 13.63
CA ILE A 134 -1.18 -5.58 12.18
C ILE A 134 0.06 -5.83 11.29
N GLY A 135 1.24 -6.06 11.86
CA GLY A 135 2.46 -6.41 11.12
C GLY A 135 2.79 -7.90 11.10
N VAL A 136 2.32 -8.68 12.08
CA VAL A 136 2.76 -10.08 12.20
C VAL A 136 1.67 -11.01 11.69
N HIS A 137 1.78 -11.34 10.41
CA HIS A 137 0.89 -12.28 9.72
C HIS A 137 1.45 -13.70 9.81
N LEU A 138 0.67 -14.61 10.40
CA LEU A 138 0.98 -16.04 10.41
C LEU A 138 0.24 -16.72 9.28
N PHE A 139 0.90 -17.62 8.56
CA PHE A 139 0.28 -18.40 7.49
C PHE A 139 0.18 -19.86 7.92
N SER A 140 -1.00 -20.45 7.72
CA SER A 140 -1.30 -21.82 8.13
C SER A 140 -2.02 -22.55 6.99
N PRO A 141 -1.69 -23.81 6.71
CA PRO A 141 -2.42 -24.59 5.71
C PRO A 141 -3.87 -24.87 6.14
N ASN A 142 -4.18 -24.74 7.44
CA ASN A 142 -5.49 -25.04 8.00
C ASN A 142 -6.13 -23.80 8.64
N CYS A 143 -7.43 -23.62 8.37
CA CYS A 143 -8.31 -22.68 9.05
C CYS A 143 -9.48 -23.46 9.66
N SER A 144 -9.62 -23.40 10.98
CA SER A 144 -10.64 -24.17 11.71
C SER A 144 -12.08 -23.82 11.32
N SER A 145 -12.31 -22.59 10.85
CA SER A 145 -13.65 -22.12 10.48
C SER A 145 -14.00 -22.39 9.01
N ILE A 146 -13.04 -22.81 8.17
CA ILE A 146 -13.13 -22.95 6.70
C ILE A 146 -13.74 -21.73 5.99
N ALA A 147 -13.84 -20.61 6.70
CA ALA A 147 -14.47 -19.39 6.24
C ALA A 147 -13.43 -18.28 6.22
N ALA A 148 -13.52 -17.41 5.24
CA ALA A 148 -12.72 -16.22 5.16
C ALA A 148 -13.46 -15.03 5.76
N GLN A 149 -12.70 -14.12 6.38
CA GLN A 149 -13.20 -12.86 6.87
C GLN A 149 -13.50 -11.92 5.70
N THR A 150 -14.67 -11.29 5.72
CA THR A 150 -15.06 -10.29 4.74
C THR A 150 -15.24 -8.91 5.39
N VAL A 151 -14.95 -7.86 4.63
CA VAL A 151 -15.12 -6.46 5.03
C VAL A 151 -15.66 -5.65 3.86
N ALA A 152 -16.70 -4.86 4.10
CA ALA A 152 -17.15 -3.83 3.17
C ALA A 152 -16.70 -2.45 3.69
N CYS A 153 -15.87 -1.75 2.93
CA CYS A 153 -15.38 -0.43 3.30
C CYS A 153 -16.28 0.69 2.79
N LYS A 154 -16.43 1.75 3.58
CA LYS A 154 -17.19 2.94 3.21
C LYS A 154 -16.44 3.70 2.14
N THR A 155 -17.01 3.77 0.94
CA THR A 155 -16.46 4.60 -0.14
C THR A 155 -16.67 6.08 0.17
N TYR A 156 -15.72 6.92 -0.22
CA TYR A 156 -15.92 8.37 -0.19
C TYR A 156 -17.03 8.72 -1.18
N GLU A 157 -18.08 9.39 -0.71
CA GLU A 157 -19.07 10.01 -1.60
C GLU A 157 -18.41 11.22 -2.26
N CYS A 158 -17.80 11.01 -3.42
CA CYS A 158 -17.46 12.13 -4.29
C CYS A 158 -18.74 12.55 -5.02
N SER A 159 -19.10 13.83 -4.89
CA SER A 159 -20.22 14.50 -5.59
C SER A 159 -21.56 14.51 -4.85
N VAL A 160 -21.76 15.51 -3.98
CA VAL A 160 -23.07 16.15 -3.94
C VAL A 160 -23.25 16.84 -5.29
N LYS A 161 -24.21 16.39 -6.12
CA LYS A 161 -24.61 17.16 -7.31
C LYS A 161 -25.15 18.50 -6.83
N VAL A 162 -24.38 19.56 -7.02
CA VAL A 162 -24.85 20.92 -6.80
C VAL A 162 -25.56 21.33 -8.09
N ASP A 163 -26.89 21.25 -8.10
CA ASP A 163 -27.76 21.56 -9.26
C ASP A 163 -27.77 23.06 -9.66
N THR A 164 -26.84 23.85 -9.16
CA THR A 164 -26.78 25.30 -9.41
C THR A 164 -25.36 25.71 -9.76
N GLU A 165 -25.22 26.63 -10.73
CA GLU A 165 -23.96 27.27 -11.16
C GLU A 165 -23.29 28.08 -10.03
N THR A 166 -22.94 27.39 -8.96
CA THR A 166 -22.30 27.97 -7.80
C THR A 166 -20.80 27.89 -8.02
N LYS A 167 -20.08 28.98 -7.78
CA LYS A 167 -18.62 28.93 -7.68
C LYS A 167 -18.24 27.93 -6.58
N VAL A 168 -17.76 26.77 -6.97
CA VAL A 168 -17.20 25.77 -6.06
C VAL A 168 -15.81 26.25 -5.67
N GLY A 169 -15.57 26.56 -4.39
CA GLY A 169 -14.24 26.96 -3.92
C GLY A 169 -14.13 27.90 -2.71
N THR A 170 -15.23 28.34 -2.10
CA THR A 170 -15.17 29.28 -0.95
C THR A 170 -15.46 28.65 0.41
N SER A 171 -15.52 27.32 0.50
CA SER A 171 -15.67 26.61 1.78
C SER A 171 -14.31 26.16 2.30
N ASN A 172 -14.07 26.34 3.61
CA ASN A 172 -12.92 25.80 4.34
C ASN A 172 -12.89 24.26 4.41
N GLU A 173 -13.88 23.58 3.82
CA GLU A 173 -14.00 22.11 3.83
C GLU A 173 -14.27 21.61 2.42
N ILE A 174 -13.23 21.48 1.60
CA ILE A 174 -13.30 20.63 0.39
C ILE A 174 -12.62 19.31 0.73
N GLN A 175 -13.41 18.35 1.21
CA GLN A 175 -12.91 17.07 1.73
C GLN A 175 -12.32 16.14 0.66
N SER A 176 -12.52 16.43 -0.63
CA SER A 176 -12.06 15.60 -1.76
C SER A 176 -10.92 16.22 -2.57
N ILE A 177 -10.25 17.27 -2.05
CA ILE A 177 -9.10 17.89 -2.71
C ILE A 177 -7.84 17.67 -1.87
N ALA A 178 -6.82 17.09 -2.50
CA ALA A 178 -5.47 16.99 -1.99
C ALA A 178 -4.58 18.08 -2.59
N LYS A 179 -3.56 18.49 -1.84
CA LYS A 179 -2.51 19.39 -2.31
C LYS A 179 -1.22 18.59 -2.54
N LEU A 180 -0.84 18.44 -3.81
CA LEU A 180 0.43 17.86 -4.22
C LEU A 180 1.54 18.91 -4.08
N LYS A 181 2.59 18.60 -3.33
CA LYS A 181 3.76 19.46 -3.17
C LYS A 181 5.01 18.71 -3.62
N SER A 182 5.76 19.29 -4.53
CA SER A 182 7.04 18.73 -4.95
C SER A 182 8.08 18.89 -3.85
N LYS A 183 8.87 17.82 -3.58
CA LYS A 183 9.96 17.87 -2.59
C LYS A 183 11.14 18.73 -3.08
N ASN A 184 11.34 18.79 -4.39
CA ASN A 184 12.50 19.43 -5.05
C ASN A 184 12.14 20.75 -5.76
N SER A 185 10.89 21.19 -5.73
CA SER A 185 10.47 22.48 -6.30
C SER A 185 9.40 23.15 -5.45
N SER A 186 9.26 24.47 -5.58
CA SER A 186 8.17 25.22 -4.94
C SER A 186 6.82 25.05 -5.66
N LYS A 187 6.69 24.09 -6.60
CA LYS A 187 5.43 23.85 -7.31
C LYS A 187 4.44 23.14 -6.39
N GLU A 188 3.24 23.68 -6.37
CA GLU A 188 2.10 23.14 -5.64
C GLU A 188 0.95 22.94 -6.63
N CYS A 189 0.29 21.80 -6.53
CA CYS A 189 -0.82 21.44 -7.39
C CYS A 189 -2.00 20.93 -6.59
N LEU A 190 -3.19 21.11 -7.14
CA LEU A 190 -4.40 20.50 -6.60
C LEU A 190 -4.63 19.17 -7.30
N ALA A 191 -5.05 18.18 -6.53
CA ALA A 191 -5.48 16.89 -7.03
C ALA A 191 -6.82 16.53 -6.40
N GLN A 192 -7.68 15.86 -7.16
CA GLN A 192 -8.92 15.30 -6.65
C GLN A 192 -8.64 13.90 -6.08
N ILE A 193 -9.12 13.64 -4.87
CA ILE A 193 -9.08 12.32 -4.25
C ILE A 193 -10.20 11.49 -4.89
N ILE A 194 -9.84 10.52 -5.74
CA ILE A 194 -10.82 9.60 -6.36
C ILE A 194 -11.00 8.37 -5.47
N SER A 195 -9.90 7.88 -4.93
CA SER A 195 -9.90 6.76 -4.01
C SER A 195 -8.73 6.92 -3.03
N PRO A 196 -8.67 6.08 -2.00
CA PRO A 196 -7.60 6.12 -1.01
C PRO A 196 -6.16 6.12 -1.55
N LEU A 197 -5.93 5.42 -2.67
CA LEU A 197 -4.61 5.27 -3.30
C LEU A 197 -4.48 6.06 -4.60
N TRP A 198 -5.57 6.66 -5.09
CA TRP A 198 -5.60 7.28 -6.40
C TRP A 198 -6.04 8.74 -6.33
N LEU A 199 -5.12 9.59 -6.75
CA LEU A 199 -5.34 11.02 -6.96
C LEU A 199 -5.42 11.31 -8.46
N LEU A 200 -6.33 12.20 -8.85
CA LEU A 200 -6.40 12.74 -10.19
C LEU A 200 -5.87 14.17 -10.19
N ALA A 201 -4.82 14.40 -10.96
CA ALA A 201 -4.23 15.72 -11.13
C ALA A 201 -4.00 16.02 -12.61
N SER A 202 -3.79 17.29 -12.95
CA SER A 202 -3.34 17.67 -14.29
C SER A 202 -1.94 17.10 -14.56
N ALA A 203 -1.73 16.54 -15.75
CA ALA A 203 -0.42 16.04 -16.17
C ALA A 203 0.67 17.13 -16.16
N ASP A 204 0.30 18.40 -16.35
CA ASP A 204 1.25 19.53 -16.29
C ASP A 204 1.84 19.73 -14.89
N CYS A 205 1.21 19.22 -13.84
CA CYS A 205 1.74 19.23 -12.47
C CYS A 205 2.97 18.35 -12.28
N LEU A 206 3.14 17.32 -13.11
CA LEU A 206 4.25 16.37 -13.04
C LEU A 206 5.38 16.73 -14.03
N ARG A 207 5.20 17.77 -14.85
CA ARG A 207 6.23 18.24 -15.77
C ARG A 207 7.27 19.06 -14.99
N TYR A 208 8.48 18.49 -14.88
CA TYR A 208 9.68 19.23 -14.50
C TYR A 208 9.94 20.33 -15.54
N SER A 209 10.08 21.56 -15.07
CA SER A 209 10.62 22.69 -15.82
C SER A 209 11.71 23.32 -14.99
#